data_AF-A0A6U6XW65-F1
#
_entry.id   AF-A0A6U6XW65-F1
#
_cell.length_a   1.000
_cell.length_b   1.000
_cell.length_c   1.000
_cell.angle_alpha   90.00
_cell.angle_beta   90.00
_cell.angle_gamma   90.00
#
_symmetry.space_group_name_H-M   'P 1'
#
loop_
_entity.id
_entity.type
_entity.pdbx_description
1 polymer ?
#
loop_
_entity_poly.entity_id
_entity_poly.type
_entity_poly.pdbx_seq_one_letter_code
_entity_poly.pdbx_strand_id
1 'polypeptide(L)'
;GRNGTSIAAVATAAVKGGHNLTSVASGAAAQASTAKVLQIGDATADQLRAVLAAAPRCFDRHPVDTSNLGSLQYSLGVAVDCVQDEMEKSWGWRPRVDVQGSASCGQCDGYGLGATVVEVVASSGNWMFVMRLK
;
A
#
# COMPACT_ATOMS: atom_id res chain seq x y z
N GLY A 1 -11.78 1.77 37.68
CA GLY A 1 -10.37 1.73 38.11
C GLY A 1 -9.51 2.23 36.97
N ARG A 2 -8.64 3.21 37.24
CA ARG A 2 -7.61 3.72 36.32
C ARG A 2 -6.44 2.74 36.24
N ASN A 3 -5.79 2.65 35.08
CA ASN A 3 -4.34 2.49 34.85
C ASN A 3 -4.16 2.34 33.32
N GLY A 4 -3.52 3.25 32.58
CA GLY A 4 -2.10 3.63 32.70
C GLY A 4 -1.27 2.59 31.91
N THR A 5 -0.32 2.88 31.02
CA THR A 5 0.49 4.07 30.75
C THR A 5 1.26 3.79 29.44
N SER A 6 1.48 4.79 28.60
CA SER A 6 2.33 4.73 27.39
C SER A 6 3.82 4.68 27.74
N ILE A 7 4.55 3.64 27.30
CA ILE A 7 6.03 3.59 27.15
C ILE A 7 6.35 2.31 26.34
N ALA A 8 7.28 2.22 25.40
CA ALA A 8 8.53 2.93 25.24
C ALA A 8 8.99 2.97 23.76
N ALA A 9 9.59 4.09 23.38
CA ALA A 9 10.61 4.10 22.35
C ALA A 9 11.86 3.39 22.89
N VAL A 10 12.47 2.51 22.09
CA VAL A 10 13.86 2.09 22.29
C VAL A 10 14.57 2.22 20.96
N ALA A 11 15.17 3.39 20.75
CA ALA A 11 16.41 3.46 20.01
C ALA A 11 17.52 3.04 21.00
N THR A 12 18.47 2.19 20.60
CA THR A 12 19.90 2.31 20.95
C THR A 12 20.75 1.27 20.20
N ALA A 13 21.70 1.82 19.43
CA ALA A 13 23.07 1.42 19.14
C ALA A 13 23.43 0.03 18.58
N ALA A 14 24.27 0.12 17.55
CA ALA A 14 25.12 -0.93 17.02
C ALA A 14 26.02 -1.56 18.09
N VAL A 15 26.12 -2.88 18.09
CA VAL A 15 27.19 -3.63 18.73
C VAL A 15 27.86 -4.53 17.69
N LYS A 16 29.16 -4.30 17.53
CA LYS A 16 30.14 -5.05 16.75
C LYS A 16 30.54 -6.29 17.55
N GLY A 17 30.48 -7.48 16.93
CA GLY A 17 31.02 -8.71 17.53
C GLY A 17 29.99 -9.84 17.55
N GLY A 18 30.32 -10.95 16.89
CA GLY A 18 29.43 -12.07 16.66
C GLY A 18 28.94 -12.75 17.93
N HIS A 19 27.72 -13.28 17.86
CA HIS A 19 27.36 -14.68 18.06
C HIS A 19 25.91 -14.80 17.57
N ASN A 20 25.68 -15.79 16.70
CA ASN A 20 24.46 -16.01 15.95
C ASN A 20 23.32 -16.39 16.91
N LEU A 21 22.56 -15.40 17.39
CA LEU A 21 21.31 -15.63 18.10
C LEU A 21 20.18 -15.55 17.08
N THR A 22 19.76 -16.74 16.64
CA THR A 22 18.56 -16.96 15.84
C THR A 22 17.35 -16.48 16.63
N SER A 23 16.99 -15.20 16.47
CA SER A 23 15.71 -14.69 16.95
C SER A 23 14.61 -15.23 16.04
N VAL A 24 14.09 -16.41 16.38
CA VAL A 24 12.78 -16.86 15.94
C VAL A 24 11.73 -15.94 16.56
N ALA A 25 11.51 -14.79 15.93
CA ALA A 25 10.36 -13.95 16.18
C ALA A 25 9.13 -14.63 15.56
N SER A 26 8.63 -15.67 16.23
CA SER A 26 7.28 -16.19 16.02
C SER A 26 6.30 -15.20 16.62
N GLY A 27 6.03 -14.17 15.83
CA GLY A 27 5.12 -13.09 16.10
C GLY A 27 5.20 -12.20 14.89
N ALA A 28 4.52 -12.60 13.81
CA ALA A 28 4.39 -11.79 12.61
C ALA A 28 3.75 -10.45 13.01
N ALA A 29 4.59 -9.48 13.38
CA ALA A 29 4.18 -8.09 13.38
C ALA A 29 3.63 -7.87 11.97
N ALA A 30 2.33 -7.57 11.88
CA ALA A 30 1.71 -7.27 10.60
C ALA A 30 2.58 -6.20 9.94
N GLN A 31 3.29 -6.61 8.88
CA GLN A 31 4.22 -5.72 8.20
C GLN A 31 3.36 -4.59 7.65
N ALA A 32 3.66 -3.35 8.08
CA ALA A 32 2.93 -2.18 7.59
C ALA A 32 2.97 -2.18 6.06
N SER A 33 1.84 -1.88 5.44
CA SER A 33 1.78 -1.89 3.99
C SER A 33 2.81 -0.92 3.40
N THR A 34 3.30 -1.20 2.20
CA THR A 34 4.20 -0.30 1.47
C THR A 34 3.71 -0.14 0.05
N ALA A 35 4.03 0.99 -0.59
CA ALA A 35 3.64 1.24 -1.97
C ALA A 35 4.84 1.67 -2.81
N LYS A 36 4.83 1.33 -4.10
CA LYS A 36 5.80 1.81 -5.09
C LYS A 36 5.14 1.92 -6.46
N VAL A 37 5.72 2.75 -7.31
CA VAL A 37 5.27 2.91 -8.70
C VAL A 37 5.91 1.84 -9.56
N LEU A 38 5.10 1.05 -10.26
CA LEU A 38 5.56 0.10 -11.27
C LEU A 38 5.68 0.74 -12.65
N GLN A 39 4.82 1.72 -12.94
CA GLN A 39 4.86 2.51 -14.17
C GLN A 39 4.41 3.93 -13.90
N ILE A 40 5.19 4.89 -14.38
CA ILE A 40 4.86 6.31 -14.33
C ILE A 40 4.10 6.67 -15.61
N GLY A 41 2.86 7.13 -15.47
CA GLY A 41 2.06 7.66 -16.56
C GLY A 41 2.04 9.19 -16.55
N ASP A 42 0.86 9.78 -16.68
CA ASP A 42 0.65 11.24 -16.69
C ASP A 42 0.84 11.90 -15.30
N ALA A 43 1.04 11.12 -14.25
CA ALA A 43 1.15 11.63 -12.88
C ALA A 43 2.44 12.41 -12.64
N THR A 44 2.29 13.62 -12.11
CA THR A 44 3.41 14.45 -11.66
C THR A 44 4.08 13.84 -10.43
N ALA A 45 5.31 14.24 -10.13
CA ALA A 45 6.05 13.75 -8.96
C ALA A 45 5.32 14.01 -7.63
N ASP A 46 4.62 15.13 -7.50
CA ASP A 46 3.84 15.47 -6.30
C ASP A 46 2.60 14.59 -6.16
N GLN A 47 1.92 14.32 -7.28
CA GLN A 47 0.80 13.39 -7.32
C GLN A 47 1.26 11.97 -6.93
N LEU A 48 2.36 11.48 -7.52
CA LEU A 48 2.92 10.18 -7.14
C LEU A 48 3.25 10.11 -5.66
N ARG A 49 3.84 11.17 -5.09
CA ARG A 49 4.13 11.23 -3.65
C ARG A 49 2.87 11.13 -2.79
N ALA A 50 1.81 11.83 -3.19
CA ALA A 50 0.52 11.76 -2.50
C ALA A 50 -0.07 10.35 -2.55
N VAL A 51 -0.07 9.70 -3.73
CA VAL A 51 -0.56 8.32 -3.88
C VAL A 51 0.26 7.35 -3.02
N LEU A 52 1.59 7.44 -3.08
CA LEU A 52 2.49 6.55 -2.31
C LEU A 52 2.35 6.74 -0.80
N ALA A 53 1.96 7.93 -0.34
CA ALA A 53 1.65 8.17 1.07
C ALA A 53 0.25 7.66 1.47
N ALA A 54 -0.74 7.77 0.59
CA ALA A 54 -2.12 7.35 0.86
C ALA A 54 -2.33 5.84 0.76
N ALA A 55 -1.77 5.20 -0.27
CA ALA A 55 -2.04 3.80 -0.58
C ALA A 55 -1.75 2.83 0.58
N PRO A 56 -0.59 2.87 1.24
CA PRO A 56 -0.34 2.02 2.41
C PRO A 56 -1.39 2.19 3.51
N ARG A 57 -1.73 3.44 3.84
CA ARG A 57 -2.68 3.76 4.92
C ARG A 57 -4.09 3.25 4.61
N CYS A 58 -4.51 3.34 3.34
CA CYS A 58 -5.80 2.83 2.90
C CYS A 58 -5.86 1.30 2.95
N PHE A 59 -4.79 0.61 2.52
CA PHE A 59 -4.71 -0.85 2.56
C PHE A 59 -4.57 -1.41 3.99
N ASP A 60 -3.95 -0.64 4.91
CA ASP A 60 -3.93 -0.98 6.33
C ASP A 60 -5.31 -0.78 6.99
N ARG A 61 -6.04 0.28 6.61
CA ARG A 61 -7.39 0.57 7.15
C ARG A 61 -8.47 -0.36 6.59
N HIS A 62 -8.29 -0.78 5.34
CA HIS A 62 -9.22 -1.64 4.61
C HIS A 62 -8.48 -2.89 4.12
N PRO A 63 -8.24 -3.87 5.01
CA PRO A 63 -7.53 -5.09 4.64
C PRO A 63 -8.25 -5.84 3.52
N VAL A 64 -7.49 -6.30 2.52
CA VAL A 64 -8.03 -7.08 1.41
C VAL A 64 -8.31 -8.51 1.87
N ASP A 65 -9.56 -8.94 1.78
CA ASP A 65 -10.04 -10.27 2.15
C ASP A 65 -9.89 -11.23 0.97
N THR A 66 -8.99 -12.21 1.09
CA THR A 66 -8.70 -13.20 0.06
C THR A 66 -9.48 -14.52 0.23
N SER A 67 -10.46 -14.58 1.14
CA SER A 67 -11.21 -15.81 1.45
C SER A 67 -12.00 -16.38 0.27
N ASN A 68 -12.48 -15.52 -0.62
CA ASN A 68 -13.16 -15.89 -1.86
C ASN A 68 -13.12 -14.72 -2.85
N LEU A 69 -13.43 -14.99 -4.12
CA LEU A 69 -13.36 -13.99 -5.18
C LEU A 69 -14.29 -12.79 -4.96
N GLY A 70 -15.48 -12.99 -4.38
CA GLY A 70 -16.43 -11.91 -4.11
C GLY A 70 -15.94 -10.96 -3.01
N SER A 71 -15.50 -11.52 -1.89
CA SER A 71 -14.85 -10.76 -0.80
C SER A 71 -13.62 -10.01 -1.29
N LEU A 72 -12.80 -10.66 -2.13
CA LEU A 72 -11.60 -10.07 -2.70
C LEU A 72 -11.94 -8.83 -3.53
N GLN A 73 -12.83 -8.96 -4.49
CA GLN A 73 -13.21 -7.85 -5.37
C GLN A 73 -13.78 -6.68 -4.58
N TYR A 74 -14.65 -6.97 -3.60
CA TYR A 74 -15.26 -5.95 -2.76
C TYR A 74 -14.22 -5.23 -1.89
N SER A 75 -13.47 -5.97 -1.07
CA SER A 75 -12.50 -5.38 -0.14
C SER A 75 -11.34 -4.66 -0.84
N LEU A 76 -10.87 -5.18 -1.97
CA LEU A 76 -9.88 -4.49 -2.81
C LEU A 76 -10.47 -3.20 -3.40
N GLY A 77 -11.73 -3.23 -3.85
CA GLY A 77 -12.44 -2.03 -4.31
C GLY A 77 -12.51 -0.96 -3.23
N VAL A 78 -12.90 -1.34 -2.00
CA VAL A 78 -12.96 -0.41 -0.87
C VAL A 78 -11.58 0.20 -0.56
N ALA A 79 -10.50 -0.60 -0.58
CA ALA A 79 -9.15 -0.09 -0.34
C ALA A 79 -8.70 0.89 -1.44
N VAL A 80 -9.01 0.61 -2.70
CA VAL A 80 -8.70 1.48 -3.84
C VAL A 80 -9.56 2.75 -3.85
N ASP A 81 -10.85 2.64 -3.51
CA ASP A 81 -11.75 3.79 -3.37
C ASP A 81 -11.26 4.75 -2.28
N CYS A 82 -10.75 4.23 -1.16
CA CYS A 82 -10.09 5.06 -0.14
C CYS A 82 -8.91 5.86 -0.73
N VAL A 83 -8.10 5.26 -1.61
CA VAL A 83 -6.99 5.97 -2.25
C VAL A 83 -7.53 7.08 -3.15
N GLN A 84 -8.55 6.80 -3.95
CA GLN A 84 -9.20 7.79 -4.80
C GLN A 84 -9.80 8.95 -3.99
N ASP A 85 -10.45 8.67 -2.84
CA ASP A 85 -10.98 9.68 -1.93
C ASP A 85 -9.87 10.59 -1.38
N GLU A 86 -8.73 10.01 -1.00
CA GLU A 86 -7.57 10.79 -0.53
C GLU A 86 -6.97 11.65 -1.65
N MET A 87 -6.96 11.15 -2.89
CA MET A 87 -6.51 11.93 -4.05
C MET A 87 -7.50 13.04 -4.38
N GLU A 88 -8.81 12.81 -4.27
CA GLU A 88 -9.82 13.85 -4.44
C GLU A 88 -9.64 14.99 -3.44
N LYS A 89 -9.40 14.66 -2.16
CA LYS A 89 -9.10 15.66 -1.13
C LYS A 89 -7.79 16.39 -1.38
N SER A 90 -6.75 15.69 -1.83
CA SER A 90 -5.41 16.27 -1.99
C SER A 90 -5.24 17.06 -3.30
N TRP A 91 -5.89 16.64 -4.38
CA TRP A 91 -5.72 17.20 -5.72
C TRP A 91 -6.91 18.08 -6.14
N GLY A 92 -8.03 18.00 -5.43
CA GLY A 92 -9.28 18.67 -5.78
C GLY A 92 -10.12 17.93 -6.83
N TRP A 93 -9.73 16.73 -7.25
CA TRP A 93 -10.46 15.90 -8.20
C TRP A 93 -10.10 14.42 -8.03
N ARG A 94 -11.07 13.54 -8.32
CA ARG A 94 -10.91 12.09 -8.16
C ARG A 94 -10.30 11.47 -9.42
N PRO A 95 -9.15 10.79 -9.34
CA PRO A 95 -8.61 10.09 -10.49
C PRO A 95 -9.38 8.81 -10.80
N ARG A 96 -9.43 8.46 -12.09
CA ARG A 96 -10.05 7.23 -12.55
C ARG A 96 -9.11 6.05 -12.31
N VAL A 97 -9.64 4.97 -11.74
CA VAL A 97 -8.95 3.67 -11.71
C VAL A 97 -9.63 2.74 -12.70
N ASP A 98 -8.86 2.24 -13.66
CA ASP A 98 -9.37 1.37 -14.71
C ASP A 98 -9.29 -0.11 -14.34
N VAL A 99 -8.25 -0.47 -13.60
CA VAL A 99 -7.91 -1.86 -13.27
C VAL A 99 -7.37 -1.92 -11.85
N GLN A 100 -7.76 -2.97 -11.13
CA GLN A 100 -7.18 -3.34 -9.84
C GLN A 100 -7.09 -4.86 -9.76
N GLY A 101 -6.09 -5.38 -9.04
CA GLY A 101 -5.91 -6.82 -8.87
C GLY A 101 -4.61 -7.17 -8.18
N SER A 102 -4.21 -8.44 -8.25
CA SER A 102 -2.88 -8.86 -7.78
C SER A 102 -1.78 -8.21 -8.62
N ALA A 103 -0.68 -7.84 -7.97
CA ALA A 103 0.48 -7.26 -8.67
C ALA A 103 1.20 -8.35 -9.48
N SER A 104 0.82 -8.51 -10.74
CA SER A 104 1.37 -9.55 -11.63
C SER A 104 2.00 -9.01 -12.92
N CYS A 105 2.12 -7.69 -13.09
CA CYS A 105 2.75 -7.14 -14.28
C CYS A 105 4.28 -7.20 -14.19
N GLY A 106 4.91 -7.94 -15.12
CA GLY A 106 6.37 -7.97 -15.27
C GLY A 106 6.89 -6.71 -15.95
N GLN A 107 6.28 -6.34 -17.09
CA GLN A 107 6.34 -5.00 -17.67
C GLN A 107 4.90 -4.50 -17.70
N CYS A 108 4.62 -3.34 -17.10
CA CYS A 108 3.26 -2.83 -16.96
C CYS A 108 2.84 -1.93 -18.15
N ASP A 109 3.60 -1.99 -19.24
CA ASP A 109 3.43 -1.23 -20.49
C ASP A 109 2.11 -1.53 -21.21
N GLY A 110 1.54 -2.71 -20.97
CA GLY A 110 0.23 -3.13 -21.52
C GLY A 110 -0.98 -2.29 -21.07
N TYR A 111 -0.85 -1.43 -20.06
CA TYR A 111 -1.95 -0.56 -19.62
C TYR A 111 -2.11 0.71 -20.47
N GLY A 112 -1.25 0.93 -21.46
CA GLY A 112 -1.36 2.00 -22.43
C GLY A 112 -0.86 3.36 -21.95
N LEU A 113 -0.84 4.33 -22.87
CA LEU A 113 -0.28 5.66 -22.63
C LEU A 113 -0.99 6.41 -21.51
N GLY A 114 -0.20 7.10 -20.67
CA GLY A 114 -0.66 7.92 -19.55
C GLY A 114 -1.11 7.15 -18.31
N ALA A 115 -1.12 5.81 -18.34
CA ALA A 115 -1.48 4.98 -17.20
C ALA A 115 -0.37 4.95 -16.15
N THR A 116 -0.72 5.28 -14.91
CA THR A 116 0.16 5.15 -13.75
C THR A 116 -0.20 3.87 -12.99
N VAL A 117 0.76 3.00 -12.76
CA VAL A 117 0.56 1.70 -12.10
C VAL A 117 1.26 1.72 -10.75
N VAL A 118 0.51 1.45 -9.70
CA VAL A 118 1.01 1.45 -8.32
C VAL A 118 0.85 0.06 -7.74
N GLU A 119 1.94 -0.48 -7.19
CA GLU A 119 1.92 -1.69 -6.36
C GLU A 119 1.80 -1.30 -4.90
N VAL A 120 0.99 -2.05 -4.16
CA VAL A 120 0.87 -2.00 -2.71
C VAL A 120 1.14 -3.41 -2.16
N VAL A 121 2.21 -3.55 -1.37
CA VAL A 121 2.52 -4.75 -0.62
C VAL A 121 1.84 -4.65 0.73
N ALA A 122 0.82 -5.49 0.97
CA ALA A 122 0.05 -5.54 2.21
C ALA A 122 0.16 -6.94 2.84
N SER A 123 -0.29 -7.08 4.08
CA SER A 123 -0.28 -8.37 4.81
C SER A 123 -1.05 -9.49 4.08
N SER A 124 -2.06 -9.12 3.30
CA SER A 124 -2.89 -10.05 2.52
C SER A 124 -2.31 -10.42 1.15
N GLY A 125 -1.23 -9.75 0.71
CA GLY A 125 -0.57 -9.99 -0.57
C GLY A 125 -0.13 -8.70 -1.26
N ASN A 126 0.33 -8.87 -2.51
CA ASN A 126 0.74 -7.76 -3.36
C ASN A 126 -0.40 -7.40 -4.30
N TRP A 127 -0.84 -6.16 -4.22
CA TRP A 127 -1.96 -5.62 -4.97
C TRP A 127 -1.47 -4.51 -5.88
N MET A 128 -2.19 -4.26 -6.96
CA MET A 128 -1.94 -3.14 -7.84
C MET A 128 -3.24 -2.47 -8.25
N PHE A 129 -3.13 -1.19 -8.56
CA PHE A 129 -4.18 -0.45 -9.25
C PHE A 129 -3.57 0.44 -10.34
N VAL A 130 -4.36 0.64 -11.39
CA VAL A 130 -3.99 1.40 -12.58
C VAL A 130 -4.82 2.67 -12.63
N MET A 131 -4.14 3.80 -12.48
CA MET A 131 -4.75 5.12 -12.38
C MET A 131 -4.54 5.93 -13.67
N ARG A 132 -5.57 6.66 -14.09
CA ARG A 132 -5.50 7.68 -15.14
C ARG A 132 -5.93 9.03 -14.60
N LEU A 133 -5.26 10.07 -15.10
CA LEU A 133 -5.49 11.46 -14.70
C LEU A 133 -6.43 12.23 -15.64
N LYS A 134 -7.03 11.55 -16.62
CA LYS A 134 -7.99 12.09 -17.58
C LYS A 134 -9.16 11.14 -17.72
#